data_AF-A0A1U7VJ32-F1
#
_entry.id   AF-A0A1U7VJ32-F1
#
_cell.length_a   1.000
_cell.length_b   1.000
_cell.length_c   1.000
_cell.angle_alpha   90.00
_cell.angle_beta   90.00
_cell.angle_gamma   90.00
#
_symmetry.space_group_name_H-M   'P 1'
#
loop_
_entity.id
_entity.type
_entity.pdbx_description
1 polymer ?
#
loop_
_entity_poly.entity_id
_entity_poly.type
_entity_poly.pdbx_seq_one_letter_code
_entity_poly.pdbx_strand_id
1 'polypeptide(L)'
;MVKHKTDEIILILTFLLLVSNLCWLMSPKRVKECENTSKKNVQIFLLAGQSNMAGRGGVTKEVSTEGTITKVWNGFVPKECKPNQKILRFNAALKWEEAHEPMNYGIDCLASCGLGPGMAFANEILKKDSEFGVIGLVPCARGGTPLSKWQRGSLPYDDLVKRAKSAEKDGGTIRGLLWYHGESDVKGGNGSKVYKTNLEKFIHDLRTDLNSPNLPILQVILPYPKEPFKGPYIEEVRAAQLAINVPNVVKIDAKGLELGPDGIHLTTPAQVQLGHMFAHAFLSLKYFSSFFKFFPSNIFS
;
A
#
# COMPACT_ATOMS: atom_id res chain seq x y z
N MET A 1 68.77 25.13 21.13
CA MET A 1 67.90 24.96 19.93
C MET A 1 67.33 23.55 19.74
N VAL A 2 67.72 22.53 20.52
CA VAL A 2 67.26 21.13 20.32
C VAL A 2 65.99 20.77 21.11
N LYS A 3 65.75 21.40 22.27
CA LYS A 3 64.64 21.05 23.18
C LYS A 3 63.24 21.33 22.60
N HIS A 4 63.08 22.44 21.87
CA HIS A 4 61.79 22.82 21.27
C HIS A 4 61.28 21.85 20.18
N LYS A 5 62.18 21.21 19.43
CA LYS A 5 61.78 20.23 18.41
C LYS A 5 61.24 18.94 19.01
N THR A 6 61.71 18.57 20.21
CA THR A 6 61.26 17.35 20.89
C THR A 6 59.84 17.51 21.43
N ASP A 7 59.52 18.69 21.97
CA ASP A 7 58.20 18.98 22.53
C ASP A 7 57.12 19.06 21.43
N GLU A 8 57.43 19.62 20.26
CA GLU A 8 56.52 19.63 19.10
C GLU A 8 56.23 18.22 18.56
N ILE A 9 57.24 17.36 18.49
CA ILE A 9 57.07 15.96 18.04
C ILE A 9 56.17 15.19 19.00
N ILE A 10 56.36 15.37 20.32
CA ILE A 10 55.53 14.72 21.33
C ILE A 10 54.08 15.18 21.21
N LEU A 11 53.84 16.49 21.01
CA LEU A 11 52.50 17.04 20.86
C LEU A 11 51.79 16.47 19.62
N ILE A 12 52.48 16.37 18.49
CA ILE A 12 51.94 15.80 17.25
C ILE A 12 51.61 14.32 17.43
N LEU A 13 52.48 13.54 18.08
CA LEU A 13 52.23 12.12 18.34
C LEU A 13 51.05 11.91 19.28
N THR A 14 50.92 12.73 20.33
CA THR A 14 49.75 12.66 21.23
C THR A 14 48.45 13.05 20.54
N PHE A 15 48.48 14.04 19.63
CA PHE A 15 47.31 14.44 18.85
C PHE A 15 46.88 13.33 17.88
N LEU A 16 47.83 12.70 17.18
CA LEU A 16 47.55 11.57 16.28
C LEU A 16 46.97 10.36 17.02
N LEU A 17 47.47 10.06 18.23
CA LEU A 17 46.92 9.03 19.11
C LEU A 17 45.51 9.37 19.60
N LEU A 18 45.20 10.63 19.85
CA LEU A 18 43.85 11.04 20.24
C LEU A 18 42.85 10.89 19.09
N VAL A 19 43.25 11.30 17.87
CA VAL A 19 42.41 11.21 16.67
C VAL A 19 42.16 9.75 16.28
N SER A 20 43.15 8.86 16.40
CA SER A 20 42.97 7.44 16.09
C SER A 20 42.00 6.75 17.05
N ASN A 21 42.03 7.09 18.34
CA ASN A 21 41.08 6.58 19.32
C ASN A 21 39.66 7.13 19.10
N LEU A 22 39.53 8.39 18.66
CA LEU A 22 38.22 8.98 18.35
C LEU A 22 37.57 8.35 17.10
N CYS A 23 38.37 8.01 16.09
CA CYS A 23 37.90 7.27 14.91
C CYS A 23 37.40 5.85 15.24
N TRP A 24 37.95 5.22 16.29
CA TRP A 24 37.51 3.90 16.75
C TRP A 24 36.17 3.96 17.50
N LEU A 25 35.95 5.03 18.29
CA LEU A 25 34.67 5.30 18.98
C LEU A 25 33.54 5.72 18.02
N MET A 26 33.89 6.36 16.91
CA MET A 26 32.95 6.80 15.86
C MET A 26 32.74 5.77 14.75
N SER A 27 33.34 4.57 14.87
CA SER A 27 33.05 3.48 13.94
C SER A 27 31.58 3.06 14.10
N PRO A 28 30.73 3.22 13.07
CA PRO A 28 29.33 2.82 13.16
C PRO A 28 29.27 1.33 13.51
N LYS A 29 28.54 0.99 14.56
CA LYS A 29 28.20 -0.41 14.86
C LYS A 29 27.64 -0.99 13.57
N ARG A 30 28.37 -1.96 13.01
CA ARG A 30 27.97 -2.71 11.81
C ARG A 30 26.63 -3.35 12.11
N VAL A 31 25.55 -2.74 11.65
CA VAL A 31 24.25 -3.42 11.57
C VAL A 31 24.53 -4.67 10.75
N LYS A 32 24.20 -5.85 11.30
CA LYS A 32 24.22 -7.10 10.53
C LYS A 32 23.27 -6.92 9.37
N GLU A 33 23.82 -6.49 8.24
CA GLU A 33 23.19 -6.62 6.95
C GLU A 33 22.94 -8.12 6.78
N CYS A 34 21.65 -8.50 6.74
CA CYS A 34 21.29 -9.89 6.58
C CYS A 34 21.88 -10.38 5.26
N GLU A 35 22.87 -11.26 5.36
CA GLU A 35 23.54 -11.87 4.22
C GLU A 35 22.51 -12.54 3.30
N ASN A 36 22.42 -11.97 2.10
CA ASN A 36 22.14 -12.59 0.81
C ASN A 36 21.42 -13.96 0.83
N THR A 37 20.17 -13.99 1.32
CA THR A 37 19.22 -15.05 0.94
C THR A 37 18.84 -14.80 -0.52
N SER A 38 19.22 -15.73 -1.41
CA SER A 38 18.89 -15.82 -2.84
C SER A 38 17.89 -14.77 -3.34
N LYS A 39 18.28 -13.93 -4.32
CA LYS A 39 17.42 -13.02 -5.13
C LYS A 39 15.93 -13.31 -4.93
N LYS A 40 15.31 -12.72 -3.91
CA LYS A 40 13.97 -13.11 -3.45
C LYS A 40 12.99 -12.69 -4.53
N ASN A 41 12.36 -13.66 -5.20
CA ASN A 41 11.23 -13.44 -6.09
C ASN A 41 10.04 -12.97 -5.23
N VAL A 42 10.00 -11.68 -4.90
CA VAL A 42 8.94 -11.05 -4.09
C VAL A 42 7.69 -10.90 -4.95
N GLN A 43 6.56 -11.34 -4.41
CA GLN A 43 5.25 -11.24 -5.04
C GLN A 43 4.61 -9.91 -4.63
N ILE A 44 4.73 -8.91 -5.50
CA ILE A 44 4.43 -7.52 -5.19
C ILE A 44 2.95 -7.20 -5.44
N PHE A 45 2.28 -6.59 -4.47
CA PHE A 45 0.95 -6.02 -4.62
C PHE A 45 0.98 -4.53 -4.33
N LEU A 46 0.41 -3.76 -5.24
CA LEU A 46 0.24 -2.32 -5.09
C LEU A 46 -1.05 -2.06 -4.31
N LEU A 47 -1.01 -1.16 -3.33
CA LEU A 47 -2.16 -0.76 -2.51
C LEU A 47 -2.44 0.72 -2.75
N ALA A 48 -3.42 1.04 -3.62
CA ALA A 48 -3.70 2.43 -3.98
C ALA A 48 -5.20 2.75 -3.94
N GLY A 49 -5.50 4.05 -3.86
CA GLY A 49 -6.85 4.55 -3.68
C GLY A 49 -6.90 5.64 -2.62
N GLN A 50 -8.02 5.75 -1.89
CA GLN A 50 -8.22 6.79 -0.87
C GLN A 50 -8.03 6.25 0.56
N SER A 51 -8.62 6.93 1.54
CA SER A 51 -8.44 6.67 2.95
C SER A 51 -8.90 5.27 3.38
N ASN A 52 -9.88 4.66 2.71
CA ASN A 52 -10.27 3.28 3.01
C ASN A 52 -9.24 2.24 2.54
N MET A 53 -8.48 2.48 1.46
CA MET A 53 -7.30 1.67 1.14
C MET A 53 -6.15 1.97 2.11
N ALA A 54 -5.91 3.25 2.40
CA ALA A 54 -4.85 3.67 3.31
C ALA A 54 -5.03 3.13 4.74
N GLY A 55 -6.28 2.88 5.15
CA GLY A 55 -6.65 2.36 6.45
C GLY A 55 -7.04 3.46 7.43
N ARG A 56 -8.24 3.33 7.99
CA ARG A 56 -8.79 4.16 9.08
C ARG A 56 -9.50 3.31 10.14
N GLY A 57 -9.39 1.98 10.05
CA GLY A 57 -9.97 1.07 11.04
C GLY A 57 -9.35 1.33 12.42
N GLY A 58 -10.20 1.57 13.42
CA GLY A 58 -9.78 1.84 14.79
C GLY A 58 -9.24 3.26 15.03
N VAL A 59 -9.36 4.18 14.06
CA VAL A 59 -9.02 5.60 14.26
C VAL A 59 -10.20 6.32 14.90
N THR A 60 -9.97 6.94 16.04
CA THR A 60 -10.95 7.76 16.77
C THR A 60 -10.52 9.21 16.84
N LYS A 61 -11.48 10.11 17.03
CA LYS A 61 -11.19 11.52 17.36
C LYS A 61 -10.97 11.60 18.87
N GLU A 62 -9.84 12.16 19.27
CA GLU A 62 -9.52 12.49 20.65
C GLU A 62 -9.44 14.01 20.77
N VAL A 63 -9.89 14.56 21.90
CA VAL A 63 -9.80 15.99 22.20
C VAL A 63 -8.74 16.15 23.28
N SER A 64 -7.65 16.86 22.97
CA SER A 64 -6.64 17.15 23.97
C SER A 64 -7.19 18.06 25.06
N THR A 65 -6.49 18.15 26.19
CA THR A 65 -6.80 19.08 27.30
C THR A 65 -6.85 20.55 26.86
N GLU A 66 -6.20 20.88 25.74
CA GLU A 66 -6.17 22.22 25.13
C GLU A 66 -7.28 22.42 24.07
N GLY A 67 -8.19 21.46 23.90
CA GLY A 67 -9.29 21.52 22.93
C GLY A 67 -8.91 21.15 21.50
N THR A 68 -7.68 20.69 21.26
CA THR A 68 -7.25 20.27 19.91
C THR A 68 -7.79 18.88 19.59
N ILE A 69 -8.52 18.74 18.48
CA ILE A 69 -8.99 17.43 18.00
C ILE A 69 -7.86 16.73 17.24
N THR A 70 -7.38 15.62 17.76
CA THR A 70 -6.44 14.72 17.09
C THR A 70 -7.17 13.46 16.61
N LYS A 71 -6.66 12.84 15.53
CA LYS A 71 -7.10 11.51 15.11
C LYS A 71 -6.04 10.52 15.54
N VAL A 72 -6.42 9.56 16.38
CA VAL A 72 -5.50 8.60 16.98
C VAL A 72 -6.00 7.20 16.67
N TRP A 73 -5.08 6.34 16.24
CA TRP A 73 -5.37 4.92 16.06
C TRP A 73 -5.27 4.20 17.40
N ASN A 74 -6.24 3.35 17.72
CA ASN A 74 -6.30 2.61 18.98
C ASN A 74 -5.23 1.50 19.12
N GLY A 75 -4.38 1.29 18.11
CA GLY A 75 -3.31 0.28 18.13
C GLY A 75 -3.79 -1.18 18.08
N PHE A 76 -5.10 -1.42 17.93
CA PHE A 76 -5.64 -2.78 17.93
C PHE A 76 -5.36 -3.48 16.59
N VAL A 77 -4.63 -4.59 16.65
CA VAL A 77 -4.28 -5.44 15.50
C VAL A 77 -4.90 -6.84 15.67
N PRO A 78 -5.97 -7.18 14.91
CA PRO A 78 -6.57 -8.51 14.87
C PRO A 78 -5.59 -9.60 14.46
N LYS A 79 -5.92 -10.87 14.74
CA LYS A 79 -5.06 -12.03 14.42
C LYS A 79 -4.77 -12.14 12.92
N GLU A 80 -5.74 -11.78 12.08
CA GLU A 80 -5.67 -11.81 10.61
C GLU A 80 -4.68 -10.78 10.06
N CYS A 81 -4.36 -9.74 10.84
CA CYS A 81 -3.45 -8.67 10.46
C CYS A 81 -2.11 -8.72 11.18
N LYS A 82 -1.81 -9.82 11.90
CA LYS A 82 -0.52 -9.93 12.61
C LYS A 82 0.65 -9.97 11.61
N PRO A 83 1.81 -9.41 11.99
CA PRO A 83 3.02 -9.47 11.18
C PRO A 83 3.45 -10.90 10.88
N ASN A 84 4.12 -11.08 9.74
CA ASN A 84 4.64 -12.36 9.28
C ASN A 84 5.93 -12.09 8.50
N GLN A 85 6.99 -12.86 8.77
CA GLN A 85 8.30 -12.68 8.12
C GLN A 85 8.28 -12.87 6.59
N LYS A 86 7.24 -13.52 6.05
CA LYS A 86 7.00 -13.65 4.59
C LYS A 86 6.21 -12.47 4.01
N ILE A 87 5.85 -11.46 4.79
CA ILE A 87 5.11 -10.28 4.34
C ILE A 87 5.95 -9.03 4.60
N LEU A 88 6.32 -8.34 3.53
CA LEU A 88 7.15 -7.15 3.55
C LEU A 88 6.34 -5.92 3.16
N ARG A 89 6.72 -4.76 3.69
CA ARG A 89 6.22 -3.44 3.30
C ARG A 89 7.32 -2.66 2.59
N PHE A 90 6.98 -2.01 1.48
CA PHE A 90 7.87 -1.05 0.84
C PHE A 90 7.63 0.33 1.44
N ASN A 91 8.51 0.79 2.32
CA ASN A 91 8.28 1.97 3.14
C ASN A 91 8.47 3.30 2.38
N ALA A 92 8.30 4.42 3.09
CA ALA A 92 8.44 5.76 2.51
C ALA A 92 9.87 6.06 2.02
N ALA A 93 10.88 5.41 2.60
CA ALA A 93 12.28 5.50 2.20
C ALA A 93 12.65 4.57 1.03
N LEU A 94 11.65 3.94 0.38
CA LEU A 94 11.83 2.99 -0.72
C LEU A 94 12.67 1.77 -0.33
N LYS A 95 12.49 1.26 0.90
CA LYS A 95 13.13 0.06 1.41
C LYS A 95 12.09 -0.97 1.84
N TRP A 96 12.44 -2.23 1.68
CA TRP A 96 11.66 -3.34 2.23
C TRP A 96 11.90 -3.47 3.74
N GLU A 97 10.82 -3.60 4.50
CA GLU A 97 10.81 -3.88 5.93
C GLU A 97 9.74 -4.94 6.26
N GLU A 98 9.75 -5.52 7.45
CA GLU A 98 8.64 -6.38 7.90
C GLU A 98 7.33 -5.56 7.91
N ALA A 99 6.25 -6.16 7.41
CA ALA A 99 4.99 -5.47 7.30
C ALA A 99 4.24 -5.40 8.64
N HIS A 100 3.89 -4.18 9.06
CA HIS A 100 3.05 -3.89 10.22
C HIS A 100 1.94 -2.89 9.84
N GLU A 101 0.83 -2.92 10.58
CA GLU A 101 -0.14 -1.81 10.55
C GLU A 101 0.37 -0.62 11.39
N PRO A 102 0.03 0.64 11.03
CA PRO A 102 -0.74 1.05 9.85
C PRO A 102 0.09 1.00 8.55
N MET A 103 -0.39 0.25 7.56
CA MET A 103 0.34 0.01 6.30
C MET A 103 0.72 1.30 5.56
N ASN A 104 -0.14 2.33 5.60
CA ASN A 104 0.09 3.57 4.85
C ASN A 104 0.85 4.66 5.64
N TYR A 105 1.38 4.34 6.83
CA TYR A 105 2.17 5.26 7.65
C TYR A 105 3.41 5.78 6.89
N GLY A 106 3.63 7.09 6.92
CA GLY A 106 4.73 7.78 6.23
C GLY A 106 4.50 7.98 4.72
N ILE A 107 3.42 7.42 4.17
CA ILE A 107 3.00 7.70 2.80
C ILE A 107 2.10 8.93 2.83
N ASP A 108 0.89 8.82 3.36
CA ASP A 108 -0.15 9.87 3.33
C ASP A 108 -0.61 10.33 4.72
N CYS A 109 0.06 9.85 5.77
CA CYS A 109 -0.34 10.09 7.15
C CYS A 109 0.83 9.83 8.09
N LEU A 110 0.77 10.49 9.24
CA LEU A 110 1.67 10.24 10.36
C LEU A 110 0.87 9.67 11.55
N ALA A 111 -0.14 10.38 12.05
CA ALA A 111 -0.94 9.90 13.20
C ALA A 111 -2.32 9.32 12.82
N SER A 112 -2.85 9.71 11.66
CA SER A 112 -4.27 9.49 11.31
C SER A 112 -4.56 8.22 10.51
N CYS A 113 -3.58 7.34 10.34
CA CYS A 113 -3.79 6.04 9.71
C CYS A 113 -4.06 4.97 10.75
N GLY A 114 -5.02 4.12 10.45
CA GLY A 114 -5.28 2.90 11.19
C GLY A 114 -5.20 1.70 10.27
N LEU A 115 -5.92 0.65 10.65
CA LEU A 115 -5.91 -0.61 9.92
C LEU A 115 -6.55 -0.47 8.54
N GLY A 116 -5.88 -1.00 7.52
CA GLY A 116 -6.38 -1.16 6.15
C GLY A 116 -6.54 -2.65 5.76
N PRO A 117 -6.84 -2.96 4.50
CA PRO A 117 -7.11 -4.35 4.08
C PRO A 117 -5.83 -5.15 3.78
N GLY A 118 -4.67 -4.49 3.70
CA GLY A 118 -3.43 -5.06 3.15
C GLY A 118 -2.88 -6.26 3.93
N MET A 119 -2.83 -6.18 5.27
CA MET A 119 -2.29 -7.28 6.09
C MET A 119 -3.22 -8.50 6.08
N ALA A 120 -4.54 -8.30 6.22
CA ALA A 120 -5.52 -9.39 6.12
C ALA A 120 -5.48 -10.06 4.74
N PHE A 121 -5.35 -9.28 3.67
CA PHE A 121 -5.15 -9.78 2.32
C PHE A 121 -3.93 -10.71 2.22
N ALA A 122 -2.75 -10.21 2.61
CA ALA A 122 -1.51 -10.95 2.45
C ALA A 122 -1.47 -12.22 3.33
N ASN A 123 -1.94 -12.14 4.57
CA ASN A 123 -2.03 -13.31 5.45
C ASN A 123 -3.01 -14.37 4.92
N GLU A 124 -4.16 -13.97 4.38
CA GLU A 124 -5.12 -14.93 3.83
C GLU A 124 -4.60 -15.61 2.55
N ILE A 125 -3.82 -14.91 1.71
CA ILE A 125 -3.09 -15.55 0.60
C ILE A 125 -2.16 -16.65 1.12
N LEU A 126 -1.28 -16.33 2.08
CA LEU A 126 -0.30 -17.29 2.60
C LEU A 126 -0.94 -18.46 3.36
N LYS A 127 -2.10 -18.22 3.99
CA LYS A 127 -2.88 -19.26 4.64
C LYS A 127 -3.51 -20.24 3.64
N LYS A 128 -3.91 -19.77 2.46
CA LYS A 128 -4.52 -20.58 1.39
C LYS A 128 -3.49 -21.22 0.47
N ASP A 129 -2.32 -20.59 0.32
CA ASP A 129 -1.22 -21.01 -0.54
C ASP A 129 0.12 -20.72 0.17
N SER A 130 0.59 -21.67 0.99
CA SER A 130 1.82 -21.52 1.80
C SER A 130 3.09 -21.37 0.96
N GLU A 131 3.02 -21.86 -0.28
CA GLU A 131 4.10 -21.86 -1.28
C GLU A 131 4.04 -20.64 -2.21
N PHE A 132 3.13 -19.69 -1.96
CA PHE A 132 3.00 -18.48 -2.77
C PHE A 132 4.30 -17.65 -2.83
N GLY A 133 5.13 -17.75 -1.79
CA GLY A 133 6.40 -17.04 -1.66
C GLY A 133 6.31 -15.81 -0.76
N VAL A 134 7.33 -14.96 -0.80
CA VAL A 134 7.36 -13.71 -0.01
C VAL A 134 6.45 -12.69 -0.67
N ILE A 135 5.49 -12.14 0.08
CA ILE A 135 4.58 -11.09 -0.39
C ILE A 135 5.18 -9.72 -0.07
N GLY A 136 5.21 -8.82 -1.05
CA GLY A 136 5.61 -7.43 -0.88
C GLY A 136 4.41 -6.51 -1.07
N LEU A 137 4.11 -5.67 -0.08
CA LEU A 137 3.04 -4.68 -0.12
C LEU A 137 3.61 -3.28 -0.37
N VAL A 138 3.12 -2.60 -1.40
CA VAL A 138 3.56 -1.26 -1.78
C VAL A 138 2.41 -0.27 -1.53
N PRO A 139 2.38 0.38 -0.34
CA PRO A 139 1.35 1.37 -0.01
C PRO A 139 1.55 2.65 -0.82
N CYS A 140 0.49 3.11 -1.48
CA CYS A 140 0.46 4.30 -2.32
C CYS A 140 -0.83 5.13 -2.14
N ALA A 141 -1.72 4.76 -1.22
CA ALA A 141 -3.03 5.38 -1.10
C ALA A 141 -2.96 6.83 -0.57
N ARG A 142 -3.85 7.69 -1.08
CA ARG A 142 -3.93 9.13 -0.80
C ARG A 142 -5.36 9.55 -0.45
N GLY A 143 -5.63 9.85 0.81
CA GLY A 143 -6.95 10.17 1.34
C GLY A 143 -7.53 11.46 0.75
N GLY A 144 -8.84 11.46 0.49
CA GLY A 144 -9.57 12.65 0.04
C GLY A 144 -9.27 13.09 -1.39
N THR A 145 -8.45 12.36 -2.14
CA THR A 145 -8.14 12.67 -3.54
C THR A 145 -9.30 12.24 -4.46
N PRO A 146 -9.83 13.11 -5.34
CA PRO A 146 -10.76 12.67 -6.40
C PRO A 146 -10.00 11.99 -7.53
N LEU A 147 -10.70 11.25 -8.40
CA LEU A 147 -10.06 10.44 -9.44
C LEU A 147 -9.32 11.30 -10.48
N SER A 148 -9.71 12.57 -10.64
CA SER A 148 -8.99 13.56 -11.46
C SER A 148 -7.55 13.85 -10.99
N LYS A 149 -7.19 13.43 -9.77
CA LYS A 149 -5.82 13.50 -9.22
C LYS A 149 -5.03 12.19 -9.38
N TRP A 150 -5.55 11.22 -10.13
CA TRP A 150 -4.91 9.93 -10.39
C TRP A 150 -4.63 9.74 -11.89
N GLN A 151 -4.14 10.79 -12.54
CA GLN A 151 -3.74 10.79 -13.95
C GLN A 151 -2.23 11.03 -14.09
N ARG A 152 -1.62 10.63 -15.22
CA ARG A 152 -0.21 10.94 -15.50
C ARG A 152 0.13 12.41 -15.25
N GLY A 153 1.28 12.66 -14.61
CA GLY A 153 1.72 14.01 -14.25
C GLY A 153 1.11 14.55 -12.96
N SER A 154 0.31 13.75 -12.26
CA SER A 154 -0.22 14.09 -10.94
C SER A 154 0.51 13.32 -9.85
N LEU A 155 0.70 13.95 -8.69
CA LEU A 155 1.49 13.41 -7.59
C LEU A 155 1.06 12.00 -7.14
N PRO A 156 -0.22 11.69 -6.89
CA PRO A 156 -0.64 10.33 -6.50
C PRO A 156 -0.30 9.26 -7.54
N TYR A 157 -0.53 9.56 -8.82
CA TYR A 157 -0.26 8.63 -9.91
C TYR A 157 1.24 8.42 -10.13
N ASP A 158 2.00 9.50 -10.23
CA ASP A 158 3.44 9.43 -10.49
C ASP A 158 4.18 8.76 -9.33
N ASP A 159 3.74 9.00 -8.08
CA ASP A 159 4.27 8.31 -6.90
C ASP A 159 3.94 6.80 -6.92
N LEU A 160 2.71 6.41 -7.28
CA LEU A 160 2.35 5.00 -7.46
C LEU A 160 3.27 4.30 -8.47
N VAL A 161 3.46 4.89 -9.66
CA VAL A 161 4.32 4.31 -10.71
C VAL A 161 5.78 4.25 -10.26
N LYS A 162 6.29 5.32 -9.62
CA LYS A 162 7.66 5.38 -9.11
C LYS A 162 7.92 4.31 -8.04
N ARG A 163 6.99 4.14 -7.10
CA ARG A 163 7.09 3.18 -6.01
C ARG A 163 7.00 1.75 -6.53
N ALA A 164 6.07 1.48 -7.45
CA ALA A 164 5.94 0.20 -8.13
C ALA A 164 7.23 -0.21 -8.85
N LYS A 165 7.77 0.67 -9.72
CA LYS A 165 9.03 0.42 -10.43
C LYS A 165 10.22 0.23 -9.50
N SER A 166 10.28 1.00 -8.41
CA SER A 166 11.35 0.86 -7.42
C SER A 166 11.28 -0.47 -6.68
N ALA A 167 10.07 -0.92 -6.33
CA ALA A 167 9.85 -2.20 -5.65
C ALA A 167 10.24 -3.41 -6.52
N GLU A 168 10.12 -3.32 -7.85
CA GLU A 168 10.52 -4.39 -8.79
C GLU A 168 12.04 -4.51 -9.00
N LYS A 169 12.84 -3.48 -8.69
CA LYS A 169 14.29 -3.43 -9.02
C LYS A 169 15.08 -4.61 -8.48
N ASP A 170 14.67 -5.19 -7.36
CA ASP A 170 15.35 -6.31 -6.71
C ASP A 170 14.87 -7.69 -7.21
N GLY A 171 14.21 -7.74 -8.37
CA GLY A 171 13.71 -8.98 -8.99
C GLY A 171 12.34 -9.43 -8.50
N GLY A 172 11.55 -8.52 -7.94
CA GLY A 172 10.15 -8.76 -7.59
C GLY A 172 9.24 -8.75 -8.81
N THR A 173 8.08 -9.40 -8.70
CA THR A 173 7.05 -9.44 -9.75
C THR A 173 5.79 -8.73 -9.25
N ILE A 174 5.33 -7.67 -9.93
CA ILE A 174 4.01 -7.09 -9.64
C ILE A 174 2.90 -8.07 -10.03
N ARG A 175 2.12 -8.49 -9.05
CA ARG A 175 1.01 -9.46 -9.18
C ARG A 175 -0.35 -8.81 -9.33
N GLY A 176 -0.52 -7.57 -8.89
CA GLY A 176 -1.78 -6.86 -9.03
C GLY A 176 -1.83 -5.54 -8.29
N LEU A 177 -2.89 -4.78 -8.57
CA LEU A 177 -3.30 -3.59 -7.83
C LEU A 177 -4.56 -3.90 -7.03
N LEU A 178 -4.53 -3.58 -5.74
CA LEU A 178 -5.72 -3.44 -4.91
C LEU A 178 -6.13 -1.97 -4.96
N TRP A 179 -7.33 -1.70 -5.49
CA TRP A 179 -7.83 -0.36 -5.76
C TRP A 179 -9.14 -0.11 -4.99
N TYR A 180 -9.10 0.81 -4.02
CA TYR A 180 -10.31 1.27 -3.32
C TYR A 180 -10.36 2.79 -3.28
N HIS A 181 -11.20 3.34 -4.16
CA HIS A 181 -11.31 4.77 -4.41
C HIS A 181 -12.71 5.14 -4.87
N GLY A 182 -13.16 6.37 -4.60
CA GLY A 182 -14.28 7.02 -5.27
C GLY A 182 -15.13 7.90 -4.36
N GLU A 183 -14.90 7.86 -3.05
CA GLU A 183 -15.70 8.59 -2.08
C GLU A 183 -15.63 10.11 -2.28
N SER A 184 -14.47 10.66 -2.68
CA SER A 184 -14.37 12.07 -3.05
C SER A 184 -15.17 12.45 -4.31
N ASP A 185 -15.44 11.51 -5.21
CA ASP A 185 -16.14 11.75 -6.47
C ASP A 185 -17.68 11.73 -6.31
N VAL A 186 -18.20 11.36 -5.12
CA VAL A 186 -19.65 11.34 -4.83
C VAL A 186 -20.23 12.68 -4.38
N LYS A 187 -19.36 13.64 -3.98
CA LYS A 187 -19.77 14.88 -3.29
C LYS A 187 -20.29 15.97 -4.22
N GLY A 188 -19.89 15.99 -5.49
CA GLY A 188 -20.35 17.02 -6.43
C GLY A 188 -19.44 17.23 -7.64
N GLY A 189 -19.96 17.99 -8.61
CA GLY A 189 -19.24 18.39 -9.83
C GLY A 189 -19.30 17.35 -10.95
N ASN A 190 -18.40 17.48 -11.92
CA ASN A 190 -18.34 16.59 -13.08
C ASN A 190 -17.74 15.20 -12.75
N GLY A 191 -17.20 15.01 -11.53
CA GLY A 191 -16.42 13.84 -11.13
C GLY A 191 -17.17 12.52 -11.29
N SER A 192 -18.40 12.42 -10.80
CA SER A 192 -19.24 11.22 -10.93
C SER A 192 -19.52 10.86 -12.39
N LYS A 193 -19.85 11.87 -13.21
CA LYS A 193 -20.19 11.72 -14.63
C LYS A 193 -19.04 11.17 -15.47
N VAL A 194 -17.80 11.57 -15.17
CA VAL A 194 -16.60 11.11 -15.89
C VAL A 194 -15.86 9.98 -15.17
N TYR A 195 -16.39 9.48 -14.05
CA TYR A 195 -15.69 8.52 -13.20
C TYR A 195 -15.28 7.26 -13.97
N LYS A 196 -16.21 6.68 -14.73
CA LYS A 196 -15.94 5.47 -15.54
C LYS A 196 -14.78 5.69 -16.50
N THR A 197 -14.89 6.73 -17.33
CA THR A 197 -13.87 7.07 -18.34
C THR A 197 -12.51 7.32 -17.71
N ASN A 198 -12.46 8.05 -16.60
CA ASN A 198 -11.22 8.32 -15.88
C ASN A 198 -10.62 7.05 -15.26
N LEU A 199 -11.46 6.13 -14.77
CA LEU A 199 -11.00 4.88 -14.19
C LEU A 199 -10.44 3.94 -15.27
N GLU A 200 -11.11 3.82 -16.41
CA GLU A 200 -10.59 3.06 -17.56
C GLU A 200 -9.27 3.64 -18.05
N LYS A 201 -9.16 4.97 -18.14
CA LYS A 201 -7.92 5.66 -18.48
C LYS A 201 -6.81 5.39 -17.45
N PHE A 202 -7.09 5.51 -16.16
CA PHE A 202 -6.14 5.21 -15.09
C PHE A 202 -5.58 3.79 -15.20
N ILE A 203 -6.45 2.79 -15.42
CA ILE A 203 -6.05 1.39 -15.57
C ILE A 203 -5.16 1.22 -16.80
N HIS A 204 -5.53 1.82 -17.93
CA HIS A 204 -4.74 1.74 -19.17
C HIS A 204 -3.37 2.41 -19.03
N ASP A 205 -3.32 3.62 -18.47
CA ASP A 205 -2.08 4.36 -18.24
C ASP A 205 -1.16 3.55 -17.32
N LEU A 206 -1.69 3.02 -16.21
CA LEU A 206 -0.92 2.24 -15.23
C LEU A 206 -0.31 0.98 -15.86
N ARG A 207 -1.11 0.23 -16.62
CA ARG A 207 -0.64 -0.97 -17.33
C ARG A 207 0.44 -0.64 -18.34
N THR A 208 0.29 0.46 -19.05
CA THR A 208 1.28 0.93 -20.02
C THR A 208 2.58 1.33 -19.32
N ASP A 209 2.49 2.11 -18.25
CA ASP A 209 3.67 2.65 -17.55
C ASP A 209 4.43 1.58 -16.78
N LEU A 210 3.75 0.51 -16.35
CA LEU A 210 4.35 -0.68 -15.73
C LEU A 210 4.66 -1.80 -16.74
N ASN A 211 4.47 -1.56 -18.05
CA ASN A 211 4.66 -2.56 -19.10
C ASN A 211 3.97 -3.92 -18.79
N SER A 212 2.77 -3.86 -18.22
CA SER A 212 2.03 -5.00 -17.69
C SER A 212 0.60 -4.99 -18.24
N PRO A 213 0.38 -5.30 -19.53
CA PRO A 213 -0.92 -5.16 -20.20
C PRO A 213 -2.04 -6.00 -19.58
N ASN A 214 -1.68 -7.08 -18.90
CA ASN A 214 -2.60 -8.01 -18.26
C ASN A 214 -2.65 -7.88 -16.74
N LEU A 215 -2.06 -6.83 -16.15
CA LEU A 215 -2.00 -6.63 -14.70
C LEU A 215 -3.41 -6.74 -14.07
N PRO A 216 -3.62 -7.69 -13.13
CA PRO A 216 -4.87 -7.78 -12.40
C PRO A 216 -5.15 -6.52 -11.59
N ILE A 217 -6.35 -5.95 -11.75
CA ILE A 217 -6.84 -4.84 -10.94
C ILE A 217 -8.03 -5.34 -10.14
N LEU A 218 -7.92 -5.35 -8.81
CA LEU A 218 -9.00 -5.68 -7.91
C LEU A 218 -9.61 -4.36 -7.44
N GLN A 219 -10.74 -3.96 -8.02
CA GLN A 219 -11.41 -2.72 -7.67
C GLN A 219 -12.55 -2.96 -6.68
N VAL A 220 -12.70 -2.04 -5.73
CA VAL A 220 -13.82 -2.02 -4.77
C VAL A 220 -14.96 -1.16 -5.31
N ILE A 221 -16.17 -1.72 -5.30
CA ILE A 221 -17.41 -0.95 -5.47
C ILE A 221 -17.76 -0.35 -4.11
N LEU A 222 -17.92 0.97 -4.03
CA LEU A 222 -18.05 1.68 -2.75
C LEU A 222 -19.24 1.19 -1.92
N PRO A 223 -19.13 1.03 -0.58
CA PRO A 223 -20.30 0.95 0.28
C PRO A 223 -21.09 2.28 0.22
N TYR A 224 -22.27 2.32 0.84
CA TYR A 224 -23.06 3.55 0.95
C TYR A 224 -22.60 4.38 2.16
N PRO A 225 -22.00 5.57 1.96
CA PRO A 225 -21.65 6.45 3.06
C PRO A 225 -22.91 6.92 3.81
N LYS A 226 -22.76 7.18 5.09
CA LYS A 226 -23.76 7.77 5.99
C LYS A 226 -23.48 9.26 6.17
N GLU A 227 -24.42 9.98 6.80
CA GLU A 227 -24.21 11.38 7.18
C GLU A 227 -22.94 11.54 8.03
N PRO A 228 -22.16 12.62 7.86
CA PRO A 228 -22.38 13.76 6.95
C PRO A 228 -21.77 13.57 5.54
N PHE A 229 -21.29 12.37 5.21
CA PHE A 229 -20.59 12.09 3.94
C PHE A 229 -21.48 11.50 2.86
N LYS A 230 -22.79 11.42 3.10
CA LYS A 230 -23.75 11.01 2.09
C LYS A 230 -23.71 12.01 0.92
N GLY A 231 -23.22 11.55 -0.23
CA GLY A 231 -23.15 12.35 -1.45
C GLY A 231 -24.30 12.05 -2.39
N PRO A 232 -24.81 13.04 -3.15
CA PRO A 232 -25.94 12.83 -4.07
C PRO A 232 -25.61 11.88 -5.23
N TYR A 233 -24.32 11.65 -5.52
CA TYR A 233 -23.88 10.90 -6.70
C TYR A 233 -23.29 9.52 -6.38
N ILE A 234 -23.58 8.95 -5.20
CA ILE A 234 -23.08 7.62 -4.82
C ILE A 234 -23.53 6.53 -5.80
N GLU A 235 -24.79 6.58 -6.27
CA GLU A 235 -25.30 5.59 -7.23
C GLU A 235 -24.62 5.72 -8.60
N GLU A 236 -24.32 6.94 -9.05
CA GLU A 236 -23.60 7.17 -10.31
C GLU A 236 -22.18 6.59 -10.25
N VAL A 237 -21.45 6.83 -9.15
CA VAL A 237 -20.09 6.30 -8.97
C VAL A 237 -20.11 4.77 -8.85
N ARG A 238 -21.03 4.19 -8.07
CA ARG A 238 -21.18 2.73 -7.99
C ARG A 238 -21.53 2.12 -9.35
N ALA A 239 -22.46 2.71 -10.09
CA ALA A 239 -22.83 2.27 -11.43
C ALA A 239 -21.63 2.33 -12.39
N ALA A 240 -20.82 3.40 -12.32
CA ALA A 240 -19.60 3.52 -13.10
C ALA A 240 -18.58 2.42 -12.77
N GLN A 241 -18.35 2.12 -11.48
CA GLN A 241 -17.45 1.06 -11.05
C GLN A 241 -17.94 -0.33 -11.50
N LEU A 242 -19.25 -0.59 -11.42
CA LEU A 242 -19.88 -1.82 -11.88
C LEU A 242 -19.80 -1.99 -13.40
N ALA A 243 -19.91 -0.88 -14.14
CA ALA A 243 -19.91 -0.84 -15.60
C ALA A 243 -18.52 -0.87 -16.25
N ILE A 244 -17.43 -0.92 -15.46
CA ILE A 244 -16.08 -1.13 -15.99
C ILE A 244 -16.04 -2.46 -16.74
N ASN A 245 -15.65 -2.39 -18.01
CA ASN A 245 -15.54 -3.52 -18.92
C ASN A 245 -14.12 -3.59 -19.50
N VAL A 246 -13.13 -3.65 -18.61
CA VAL A 246 -11.71 -3.78 -18.96
C VAL A 246 -11.24 -5.18 -18.56
N PRO A 247 -10.51 -5.92 -19.42
CA PRO A 247 -10.01 -7.26 -19.09
C PRO A 247 -9.16 -7.28 -17.81
N ASN A 248 -9.18 -8.39 -17.07
CA ASN A 248 -8.46 -8.58 -15.81
C ASN A 248 -8.75 -7.52 -14.73
N VAL A 249 -9.96 -6.94 -14.75
CA VAL A 249 -10.49 -6.14 -13.65
C VAL A 249 -11.54 -6.93 -12.90
N VAL A 250 -11.32 -7.16 -11.61
CA VAL A 250 -12.28 -7.83 -10.72
C VAL A 250 -12.98 -6.81 -9.85
N LYS A 251 -14.30 -6.96 -9.72
CA LYS A 251 -15.17 -6.09 -8.94
C LYS A 251 -15.50 -6.74 -7.61
N ILE A 252 -15.18 -6.07 -6.52
CA ILE A 252 -15.46 -6.51 -5.15
C ILE A 252 -16.47 -5.52 -4.57
N ASP A 253 -17.72 -5.94 -4.34
CA ASP A 253 -18.73 -5.05 -3.78
C ASP A 253 -18.58 -4.94 -2.26
N ALA A 254 -18.22 -3.76 -1.76
CA ALA A 254 -18.12 -3.48 -0.33
C ALA A 254 -19.47 -3.12 0.30
N LYS A 255 -20.57 -3.15 -0.46
CA LYS A 255 -21.92 -2.97 0.09
C LYS A 255 -22.16 -3.93 1.27
N GLY A 256 -22.58 -3.36 2.40
CA GLY A 256 -22.87 -4.10 3.63
C GLY A 256 -21.67 -4.22 4.58
N LEU A 257 -20.45 -3.85 4.14
CA LEU A 257 -19.33 -3.70 5.07
C LEU A 257 -19.61 -2.56 6.07
N GLU A 258 -19.25 -2.80 7.32
CA GLU A 258 -19.53 -1.88 8.40
C GLU A 258 -18.72 -0.59 8.29
N LEU A 259 -19.42 0.54 8.32
CA LEU A 259 -18.84 1.87 8.43
C LEU A 259 -18.75 2.29 9.89
N GLY A 260 -17.63 2.90 10.26
CA GLY A 260 -17.42 3.51 11.56
C GLY A 260 -18.35 4.70 11.82
N PRO A 261 -18.25 5.30 13.01
CA PRO A 261 -19.16 6.36 13.46
C PRO A 261 -19.04 7.66 12.64
N ASP A 262 -17.95 7.83 11.88
CA ASP A 262 -17.82 8.97 10.96
C ASP A 262 -18.65 8.83 9.68
N GLY A 263 -19.21 7.64 9.41
CA GLY A 263 -20.11 7.40 8.29
C GLY A 263 -19.42 7.22 6.93
N ILE A 264 -18.09 7.13 6.84
CA ILE A 264 -17.39 6.98 5.55
C ILE A 264 -16.27 5.94 5.57
N HIS A 265 -15.61 5.74 6.72
CA HIS A 265 -14.51 4.79 6.80
C HIS A 265 -14.95 3.42 7.31
N LEU A 266 -14.41 2.35 6.73
CA LEU A 266 -14.63 0.98 7.21
C LEU A 266 -14.09 0.79 8.63
N THR A 267 -14.81 0.02 9.45
CA THR A 267 -14.33 -0.43 10.76
C THR A 267 -13.16 -1.42 10.63
N THR A 268 -12.43 -1.68 11.73
CA THR A 268 -11.36 -2.69 11.73
C THR A 268 -11.87 -4.08 11.27
N PRO A 269 -13.00 -4.62 11.79
CA PRO A 269 -13.55 -5.88 11.28
C PRO A 269 -13.90 -5.83 9.78
N ALA A 270 -14.49 -4.74 9.30
CA ALA A 270 -14.82 -4.57 7.89
C ALA A 270 -13.58 -4.53 6.98
N GLN A 271 -12.47 -3.93 7.45
CA GLN A 271 -11.19 -3.94 6.73
C GLN A 271 -10.58 -5.35 6.65
N VAL A 272 -10.69 -6.15 7.71
CA VAL A 272 -10.29 -7.57 7.69
C VAL A 272 -11.12 -8.35 6.68
N GLN A 273 -12.45 -8.17 6.70
CA GLN A 273 -13.35 -8.80 5.75
C GLN A 273 -13.01 -8.42 4.30
N LEU A 274 -12.76 -7.14 4.04
CA LEU A 274 -12.35 -6.67 2.72
C LEU A 274 -11.00 -7.28 2.28
N GLY A 275 -10.03 -7.40 3.20
CA GLY A 275 -8.77 -8.07 2.93
C GLY A 275 -8.96 -9.53 2.46
N HIS A 276 -9.84 -10.28 3.12
CA HIS A 276 -10.20 -11.63 2.68
C HIS A 276 -10.89 -11.63 1.31
N MET A 277 -11.80 -10.70 1.05
CA MET A 277 -12.47 -10.56 -0.26
C MET A 277 -11.44 -10.31 -1.38
N PHE A 278 -10.44 -9.46 -1.15
CA PHE A 278 -9.33 -9.27 -2.09
C PHE A 278 -8.55 -10.56 -2.31
N ALA A 279 -8.24 -11.31 -1.25
CA ALA A 279 -7.44 -12.52 -1.34
C ALA A 279 -8.16 -13.60 -2.14
N HIS A 280 -9.45 -13.82 -1.86
CA HIS A 280 -10.27 -14.80 -2.56
C HIS A 280 -10.49 -14.43 -4.03
N ALA A 281 -10.71 -13.15 -4.32
CA ALA A 281 -10.82 -12.65 -5.69
C ALA A 281 -9.51 -12.87 -6.48
N PHE A 282 -8.36 -12.57 -5.89
CA PHE A 282 -7.06 -12.76 -6.54
C PHE A 282 -6.75 -14.24 -6.79
N LEU A 283 -6.98 -15.11 -5.80
CA LEU A 283 -6.74 -16.55 -5.96
C LEU A 283 -7.66 -17.16 -7.01
N SER A 284 -8.92 -16.73 -7.08
CA SER A 284 -9.87 -17.20 -8.10
C SER A 284 -9.39 -16.88 -9.53
N LEU A 285 -8.85 -15.68 -9.75
CA LEU A 285 -8.22 -15.32 -11.04
C LEU A 285 -7.03 -16.22 -11.38
N LYS A 286 -6.16 -16.49 -10.40
CA LYS A 286 -4.97 -17.35 -10.57
C LYS A 286 -5.38 -18.75 -11.01
N TYR A 287 -6.35 -19.37 -10.32
CA TYR A 287 -6.82 -20.71 -10.65
C TYR A 287 -7.52 -20.76 -12.01
N PHE A 288 -8.32 -19.75 -12.37
CA PHE A 288 -8.93 -19.67 -13.69
C PHE A 288 -7.86 -19.59 -14.79
N SER A 289 -6.86 -18.71 -14.64
CA SER A 289 -5.76 -18.61 -15.62
C SER A 289 -4.97 -19.91 -15.75
N SER A 290 -4.73 -20.63 -14.65
CA SER A 290 -4.06 -21.94 -14.67
C SER A 290 -4.90 -23.03 -15.35
N PHE A 291 -6.23 -23.04 -15.15
CA PHE A 291 -7.13 -24.01 -15.76
C PHE A 291 -7.12 -23.92 -17.29
N PHE A 292 -7.21 -22.71 -17.85
CA PHE A 292 -7.17 -22.51 -19.31
C PHE A 292 -5.79 -22.75 -19.94
N LYS A 293 -4.71 -22.72 -19.17
CA LYS A 293 -3.39 -23.15 -19.67
C LYS A 293 -3.28 -24.67 -19.87
N PHE A 294 -4.12 -25.45 -19.20
CA PHE A 294 -4.10 -26.92 -19.29
C PHE A 294 -4.98 -27.48 -20.41
N PHE A 295 -5.86 -26.67 -21.00
CA PHE A 295 -6.65 -27.05 -22.17
C PHE A 295 -6.17 -26.25 -23.39
N PRO A 296 -5.53 -26.88 -24.39
CA PRO A 296 -5.22 -26.21 -25.63
C PRO A 296 -6.53 -25.73 -26.29
N SER A 297 -6.47 -24.55 -26.91
CA SER A 297 -7.57 -23.78 -27.49
C SER A 297 -8.36 -24.46 -28.63
N ASN A 298 -8.23 -25.78 -28.82
CA ASN A 298 -8.82 -26.53 -29.94
C ASN A 298 -9.98 -27.45 -29.54
N ILE A 299 -10.62 -27.24 -28.39
CA ILE A 299 -11.74 -28.09 -27.93
C ILE A 299 -13.12 -27.46 -28.23
N PHE A 300 -13.17 -26.21 -28.70
CA PHE A 300 -14.43 -25.54 -29.09
C PHE A 300 -14.30 -24.83 -30.44
N SER A 301 -13.83 -25.56 -31.45
CA SER A 301 -13.99 -25.19 -32.88
C SER A 301 -14.93 -26.16 -33.55
#